data_AF-A0A9W9RP56-F1
#
_entry.id   AF-A0A9W9RP56-F1
#
_cell.length_a   1.000
_cell.length_b   1.000
_cell.length_c   1.000
_cell.angle_alpha   90.00
_cell.angle_beta   90.00
_cell.angle_gamma   90.00
#
_symmetry.space_group_name_H-M   'P 1'
#
loop_
_entity.id
_entity.type
_entity.pdbx_description
1 polymer ?
#
loop_
_entity_poly.entity_id
_entity_poly.type
_entity_poly.pdbx_seq_one_letter_code
_entity_poly.pdbx_strand_id
1 'polypeptide(L)'
;MSNPIHMNIAILVCDTPLPPVVAKYGDYFAMFQGLLGQGFRDLDLSQEALKDVKLTFKEHQMVNMDPLPEIGSVDAMLITGSSEFHTR
;
A
#
# COMPACT_ATOMS: atom_id res chain seq x y z
N MET A 1 -7.90 -1.02 28.65
CA MET A 1 -7.07 -0.50 27.54
C MET A 1 -7.21 -1.50 26.41
N SER A 2 -7.78 -1.09 25.29
CA SER A 2 -7.83 -1.89 24.05
C SER A 2 -6.42 -2.08 23.52
N ASN A 3 -6.11 -3.27 23.00
CA ASN A 3 -4.88 -3.44 22.23
C ASN A 3 -5.07 -2.77 20.86
N PRO A 4 -4.06 -2.04 20.36
CA PRO A 4 -4.14 -1.47 19.02
C PRO A 4 -4.27 -2.57 17.97
N ILE A 5 -5.11 -2.29 16.97
CA ILE A 5 -5.27 -3.17 15.80
C ILE A 5 -4.07 -2.91 14.90
N HIS A 6 -3.24 -3.93 14.71
CA HIS A 6 -2.14 -3.88 13.77
C HIS A 6 -2.57 -4.46 12.43
N MET A 7 -2.35 -3.71 11.34
CA MET A 7 -2.64 -4.18 9.98
C MET A 7 -1.36 -4.13 9.14
N ASN A 8 -0.94 -5.29 8.64
CA ASN A 8 0.23 -5.48 7.80
C ASN A 8 -0.20 -5.56 6.34
N ILE A 9 0.24 -4.61 5.53
CA ILE A 9 -0.23 -4.42 4.17
C ILE A 9 0.94 -4.60 3.21
N ALA A 10 0.83 -5.53 2.27
CA ALA A 10 1.76 -5.62 1.15
C ALA A 10 1.31 -4.70 0.01
N ILE A 11 2.25 -3.91 -0.53
CA ILE A 11 2.05 -3.11 -1.73
C ILE A 11 2.87 -3.74 -2.84
N LEU A 12 2.19 -4.32 -3.82
CA LEU A 12 2.78 -4.95 -4.99
C LEU A 12 2.89 -3.90 -6.09
N VAL A 13 4.09 -3.35 -6.26
CA VAL A 13 4.39 -2.34 -7.27
C VAL A 13 4.64 -3.05 -8.60
N CYS A 14 3.68 -2.92 -9.50
CA CYS A 14 3.63 -3.66 -10.77
C CYS A 14 4.18 -2.87 -11.96
N ASP A 15 4.72 -1.67 -11.75
CA ASP A 15 5.23 -0.80 -12.81
C ASP A 15 6.20 0.25 -12.26
N THR A 16 6.83 1.01 -13.15
CA THR A 16 7.75 2.10 -12.85
C THR A 16 7.01 3.45 -12.76
N PRO A 17 7.37 4.31 -11.80
CA PRO A 17 6.68 5.59 -11.60
C PRO A 17 6.95 6.57 -12.74
N LEU A 18 5.88 7.19 -13.26
CA LEU A 18 6.00 8.26 -14.24
C LEU A 18 6.73 9.47 -13.62
N PRO A 19 7.48 10.28 -14.41
CA PRO A 19 8.23 11.43 -13.87
C PRO A 19 7.39 12.40 -13.01
N PRO A 20 6.13 12.73 -13.35
CA PRO A 20 5.29 13.57 -12.49
C PRO A 20 4.95 12.91 -11.13
N VAL A 21 4.85 11.59 -11.08
CA VAL A 21 4.63 10.83 -9.84
C VAL A 21 5.89 10.88 -8.98
N VAL A 22 7.05 10.64 -9.57
CA VAL A 22 8.34 10.77 -8.88
C VAL A 22 8.51 12.17 -8.29
N ALA A 23 8.22 13.21 -9.06
CA ALA A 23 8.33 14.60 -8.61
C ALA A 23 7.42 14.94 -7.42
N LYS A 24 6.23 14.33 -7.34
CA LYS A 24 5.23 14.63 -6.30
C LYS A 24 5.31 13.70 -5.10
N TYR A 25 5.62 12.43 -5.31
CA TYR A 25 5.49 11.36 -4.31
C TYR A 25 6.77 10.54 -4.10
N GLY A 26 7.80 10.69 -4.95
CA GLY A 26 9.03 9.89 -4.92
C GLY A 26 8.93 8.62 -5.76
N ASP A 27 8.03 7.72 -5.40
CA ASP A 27 7.75 6.49 -6.16
C ASP A 27 6.29 6.04 -5.96
N TYR A 28 5.92 4.90 -6.54
CA TYR A 28 4.57 4.34 -6.36
C TYR A 28 4.33 3.81 -4.94
N PHE A 29 5.33 3.23 -4.28
CA PHE A 29 5.19 2.72 -2.92
C PHE A 29 4.85 3.84 -1.94
N ALA A 30 5.62 4.93 -1.94
CA ALA A 30 5.40 6.13 -1.14
C ALA A 30 4.05 6.78 -1.46
N MET A 31 3.65 6.84 -2.73
CA MET A 31 2.34 7.34 -3.14
C MET A 31 1.20 6.51 -2.50
N PHE A 32 1.20 5.19 -2.67
CA PHE A 32 0.13 4.33 -2.17
C PHE A 32 0.14 4.19 -0.64
N GLN A 33 1.32 4.13 -0.02
CA GLN A 33 1.47 4.21 1.44
C GLN A 33 0.85 5.50 1.98
N GLY A 34 1.14 6.64 1.34
CA GLY A 34 0.62 7.94 1.75
C GLY A 34 -0.90 8.04 1.61
N LEU A 35 -1.43 7.65 0.45
CA LEU A 35 -2.88 7.67 0.17
C LEU A 35 -3.65 6.74 1.11
N LEU A 36 -3.19 5.51 1.31
CA LEU A 36 -3.86 4.54 2.17
C LEU A 36 -3.77 4.96 3.64
N GLY A 37 -2.60 5.44 4.07
CA GLY A 37 -2.44 6.00 5.41
C GLY A 37 -3.35 7.21 5.67
N GLN A 38 -3.56 8.07 4.66
CA GLN A 38 -4.50 9.19 4.78
C GLN A 38 -5.95 8.70 4.87
N GLY A 39 -6.35 7.74 4.03
CA GLY A 39 -7.71 7.19 4.06
C GLY A 39 -8.07 6.58 5.42
N PHE A 40 -7.15 5.86 6.07
CA PHE A 40 -7.37 5.34 7.42
C PHE A 40 -7.49 6.46 8.48
N ARG A 41 -6.66 7.51 8.41
CA ARG A 41 -6.79 8.66 9.30
C ARG A 41 -8.14 9.36 9.13
N ASP A 42 -8.60 9.52 7.89
CA ASP A 42 -9.89 10.16 7.60
C ASP A 42 -11.07 9.32 8.12
N LEU A 43 -10.97 7.99 8.03
CA LEU A 43 -11.95 7.07 8.63
C LEU A 43 -11.90 7.11 10.16
N ASP A 44 -10.72 7.19 10.76
CA ASP A 44 -10.55 7.25 12.21
C ASP A 44 -11.10 8.55 12.82
N LEU A 45 -10.87 9.68 12.16
CA LEU A 45 -11.52 10.95 12.51
C LEU A 45 -13.06 10.86 12.48
N SER A 46 -13.61 9.92 11.70
CA SER A 46 -15.06 9.71 11.59
C SER A 46 -15.62 8.66 12.57
N GLN A 47 -14.79 7.78 13.16
CA GLN A 47 -15.24 6.63 13.95
C GLN A 47 -14.30 6.30 15.12
N GLU A 48 -14.82 6.34 16.35
CA GLU A 48 -14.04 6.13 17.59
C GLU A 48 -13.39 4.74 17.72
N ALA A 49 -13.90 3.73 17.00
CA ALA A 49 -13.38 2.37 17.04
C ALA A 49 -12.07 2.18 16.25
N LEU A 50 -11.70 3.13 15.39
CA LEU A 50 -10.48 3.06 14.57
C LEU A 50 -9.29 3.82 15.18
N LYS A 51 -9.47 4.44 16.37
CA LYS A 51 -8.47 5.31 17.04
C LYS A 51 -7.17 4.62 17.38
N ASP A 52 -7.18 3.29 17.35
CA ASP A 52 -6.04 2.45 17.69
C ASP A 52 -5.55 1.59 16.51
N VAL A 53 -5.78 1.97 15.24
CA VAL A 53 -5.25 1.23 14.08
C VAL A 53 -3.83 1.68 13.74
N LYS A 54 -2.88 0.73 13.79
CA LYS A 54 -1.50 0.92 13.33
C LYS A 54 -1.26 0.18 12.02
N LEU A 55 -0.93 0.92 10.97
CA LEU A 55 -0.59 0.36 9.66
C LEU A 55 0.91 0.13 9.54
N THR A 56 1.28 -1.04 9.01
CA THR A 56 2.64 -1.36 8.57
C THR A 56 2.58 -1.73 7.10
N PHE A 57 3.49 -1.17 6.30
CA PHE A 57 3.55 -1.40 4.86
C PHE A 57 4.83 -2.15 4.49
N LYS A 58 4.72 -3.07 3.53
CA LYS A 58 5.86 -3.75 2.91
C LYS A 58 5.77 -3.64 1.41
N GLU A 59 6.86 -3.19 0.80
CA GLU A 59 6.99 -3.08 -0.64
C GLU A 59 7.37 -4.43 -1.26
N HIS A 60 6.79 -4.71 -2.42
CA HIS A 60 7.14 -5.84 -3.28
C HIS A 60 7.25 -5.33 -4.73
N GLN A 61 8.46 -5.21 -5.27
CA GLN A 61 8.71 -4.73 -6.63
C GLN A 61 8.53 -5.86 -7.64
N MET A 62 7.33 -5.95 -8.22
CA MET A 62 6.99 -7.02 -9.17
C MET A 62 7.69 -6.84 -10.52
N VAL A 63 8.08 -5.60 -10.86
CA VAL A 63 8.95 -5.34 -12.02
C VAL A 63 10.31 -6.03 -11.91
N ASN A 64 10.79 -6.25 -10.69
CA ASN A 64 12.05 -6.94 -10.39
C ASN A 64 11.83 -8.42 -10.03
N MET A 65 10.59 -8.91 -10.12
CA MET A 65 10.19 -10.24 -9.69
C MET A 65 10.54 -10.53 -8.22
N ASP A 66 10.36 -9.55 -7.34
CA ASP A 66 10.47 -9.77 -5.90
C ASP A 66 9.54 -10.91 -5.44
N PRO A 67 9.93 -11.68 -4.40
CA PRO A 67 9.06 -12.72 -3.85
C PRO A 67 7.71 -12.13 -3.40
N LEU A 68 6.61 -12.83 -3.69
CA LEU A 68 5.30 -12.50 -3.13
C LEU A 68 5.32 -12.66 -1.60
N PRO A 69 4.46 -11.92 -0.86
CA PRO A 69 4.30 -12.14 0.57
C PRO A 69 3.84 -13.58 0.84
N GLU A 70 4.31 -14.16 1.93
CA GLU A 70 3.87 -15.49 2.35
C GLU A 70 2.37 -15.46 2.70
N ILE A 71 1.65 -16.53 2.39
CA ILE A 71 0.24 -16.65 2.71
C ILE A 71 0.06 -16.53 4.24
N GLY A 72 -0.78 -15.59 4.66
CA GLY A 72 -1.04 -15.32 6.08
C GLY A 72 -0.04 -14.41 6.77
N SER A 73 1.01 -13.93 6.08
CA SER A 73 1.97 -12.95 6.63
C SER A 73 1.48 -11.50 6.56
N VAL A 74 0.42 -11.25 5.79
CA VAL A 74 -0.19 -9.93 5.59
C VAL A 74 -1.70 -10.02 5.73
N ASP A 75 -2.29 -8.93 6.21
CA ASP A 75 -3.73 -8.76 6.40
C ASP A 75 -4.43 -8.26 5.13
N ALA A 76 -3.68 -7.56 4.27
CA ALA A 76 -4.16 -7.08 2.99
C ALA A 76 -3.05 -6.98 1.95
N MET A 77 -3.44 -7.01 0.67
CA MET A 77 -2.58 -6.75 -0.47
C MET A 77 -3.18 -5.64 -1.33
N LEU A 78 -2.37 -4.64 -1.66
CA LEU A 78 -2.67 -3.62 -2.66
C LEU A 78 -1.83 -3.91 -3.90
N ILE A 79 -2.49 -4.16 -5.03
CA ILE A 79 -1.85 -4.43 -6.32
C ILE A 79 -1.97 -3.16 -7.16
N THR A 80 -0.85 -2.56 -7.56
CA THR A 80 -0.89 -1.36 -8.40
C THR A 80 -1.25 -1.72 -9.84
N GLY A 81 -1.71 -0.72 -10.60
CA GLY A 81 -1.84 -0.88 -12.05
C GLY A 81 -0.48 -1.15 -12.71
N SER A 82 -0.52 -1.77 -13.89
CA SER A 82 0.63 -1.97 -14.77
C SER A 82 0.34 -1.50 -16.19
N SER A 83 1.36 -1.03 -16.91
CA SER A 83 1.26 -0.58 -18.30
C SER A 83 1.08 -1.71 -19.32
N GLU A 84 1.03 -2.97 -18.88
CA GLU A 84 0.87 -4.16 -19.74
C GLU A 84 -0.54 -4.21 -20.35
N PHE A 85 -0.79 -3.37 -21.34
CA PHE A 85 -1.95 -3.44 -22.22
C PHE A 85 -1.53 -4.10 -23.53
N HIS A 86 -1.54 -5.43 -23.58
CA HIS A 86 -1.40 -6.17 -24.84
C HIS A 86 -2.74 -6.10 -25.62
N THR A 87 -2.94 -5.07 -26.45
CA THR A 87 -3.85 -5.20 -27.59
C THR A 87 -3.23 -6.20 -28.57
N ARG A 88 -3.78 -7.41 -28.60
CA ARG A 88 -3.70 -8.26 -29.79
C ARG A 88 -4.56 -7.68 -30.90
#